data_AF-A0A7X6YXJ1-F1
#
_entry.id   AF-A0A7X6YXJ1-F1
#
_cell.length_a   1.000
_cell.length_b   1.000
_cell.length_c   1.000
_cell.angle_alpha   90.00
_cell.angle_beta   90.00
_cell.angle_gamma   90.00
#
_symmetry.space_group_name_H-M   'P 1'
#
loop_
_entity.id
_entity.type
_entity.pdbx_description
1 polymer ?
#
loop_
_entity_poly.entity_id
_entity_poly.type
_entity_poly.pdbx_seq_one_letter_code
_entity_poly.pdbx_strand_id
1 'polypeptide(L)'
;MSRQGFAIIGHRFSIHNVGEIDLICLRDDTIYFVEVKARSDSSQYGGLAEAITNEKIKRIRSTAAIFLRDNKLSDKTAVLLAALVSLDKNQEIEHIKYLPIY
;
A
#
# COMPACT_ATOMS: atom_id res chain seq x y z
N MET A 1 14.73 -20.38 13.51
CA MET A 1 13.39 -19.86 13.18
C MET A 1 13.57 -18.47 12.60
N SER A 2 13.77 -18.40 11.30
CA SER A 2 14.13 -17.17 10.60
C SER A 2 12.96 -16.20 10.66
N ARG A 3 13.20 -14.98 11.18
CA ARG A 3 12.26 -13.85 11.10
C ARG A 3 11.77 -13.73 9.65
N GLN A 4 10.55 -14.17 9.36
CA GLN A 4 9.91 -13.96 8.06
C GLN A 4 9.57 -12.48 7.97
N GLY A 5 10.54 -11.70 7.49
CA GLY A 5 10.34 -10.32 7.09
C GLY A 5 9.53 -10.26 5.80
N PHE A 6 8.95 -9.09 5.53
CA PHE A 6 8.38 -8.80 4.23
C PHE A 6 9.51 -8.75 3.19
N ALA A 7 9.32 -9.40 2.05
CA ALA A 7 10.16 -9.22 0.87
C ALA A 7 9.52 -8.14 -0.02
N ILE A 8 10.24 -7.06 -0.31
CA ILE A 8 9.78 -6.07 -1.29
C ILE A 8 9.96 -6.69 -2.68
N ILE A 9 8.86 -6.88 -3.40
CA ILE A 9 8.82 -7.47 -4.75
C ILE A 9 8.44 -6.44 -5.83
N GLY A 10 8.10 -5.22 -5.43
CA GLY A 10 7.85 -4.10 -6.32
C GLY A 10 7.77 -2.78 -5.56
N HIS A 11 8.13 -1.69 -6.23
CA HIS A 11 7.98 -0.34 -5.71
C HIS A 11 7.69 0.64 -6.84
N ARG A 12 6.94 1.71 -6.56
CA ARG A 12 6.54 2.73 -7.56
C ARG A 12 6.03 2.10 -8.87
N PHE A 13 5.24 1.04 -8.75
CA PHE A 13 4.70 0.31 -9.89
C PHE A 13 3.52 1.09 -10.46
N SER A 14 3.59 1.47 -11.73
CA SER A 14 2.56 2.27 -12.38
C SER A 14 2.17 1.70 -13.73
N ILE A 15 0.90 1.85 -14.06
CA ILE A 15 0.34 1.48 -15.34
C ILE A 15 -0.40 2.71 -15.88
N HIS A 16 0.03 3.15 -17.06
CA HIS A 16 -0.52 4.34 -17.72
C HIS A 16 -2.04 4.26 -17.85
N ASN A 17 -2.74 5.32 -17.43
CA ASN A 17 -4.21 5.42 -17.39
C ASN A 17 -4.95 4.37 -16.52
N VAL A 18 -4.24 3.58 -15.69
CA VAL A 18 -4.86 2.62 -14.77
C VAL A 18 -4.64 3.04 -13.32
N GLY A 19 -3.39 3.18 -12.89
CA GLY A 19 -3.10 3.48 -11.49
C GLY A 19 -1.64 3.25 -11.13
N GLU A 20 -1.36 3.41 -9.84
CA GLU A 20 -0.04 3.26 -9.25
C GLU A 20 -0.15 2.54 -7.91
N ILE A 21 0.93 1.89 -7.51
CA ILE A 21 1.11 1.24 -6.21
C ILE A 21 2.53 1.55 -5.72
N ASP A 22 2.64 2.17 -4.54
CA ASP A 22 3.91 2.62 -4.00
C ASP A 22 4.83 1.47 -3.62
N LEU A 23 4.30 0.45 -2.95
CA LEU A 23 5.06 -0.70 -2.48
C LEU A 23 4.26 -2.00 -2.65
N ILE A 24 4.96 -3.06 -3.04
CA ILE A 24 4.42 -4.41 -3.18
C ILE A 24 5.31 -5.35 -2.38
N CYS A 25 4.73 -6.00 -1.38
CA CYS A 25 5.47 -6.86 -0.46
C CYS A 25 4.89 -8.27 -0.45
N LEU A 26 5.76 -9.27 -0.45
CA LEU A 26 5.39 -10.66 -0.18
C LEU A 26 5.73 -11.00 1.26
N ARG A 27 4.77 -11.59 1.98
CA ARG A 27 5.04 -12.24 3.26
C ARG A 27 4.19 -13.50 3.35
N ASP A 28 4.85 -14.60 3.70
CA ASP A 28 4.28 -15.94 3.64
C ASP A 28 3.70 -16.20 2.24
N ASP A 29 2.39 -16.36 2.12
CA ASP A 29 1.69 -16.56 0.84
C ASP A 29 0.79 -15.37 0.44
N THR A 30 1.00 -14.22 1.09
CA THR A 30 0.20 -13.01 0.89
C THR A 30 1.00 -11.90 0.24
N ILE A 31 0.43 -11.33 -0.82
CA ILE A 31 0.92 -10.14 -1.49
C ILE A 31 0.18 -8.92 -0.94
N TYR A 32 0.95 -7.99 -0.38
CA TYR A 32 0.47 -6.73 0.14
C TYR A 32 0.78 -5.63 -0.86
N PHE A 33 -0.27 -4.98 -1.38
CA PHE A 33 -0.15 -3.78 -2.19
C PHE A 33 -0.41 -2.59 -1.28
N VAL A 34 0.61 -1.75 -1.12
CA VAL A 34 0.63 -0.70 -0.11
C VAL A 34 0.71 0.66 -0.79
N GLU A 35 -0.28 1.51 -0.49
CA GLU A 35 -0.28 2.94 -0.79
C GLU A 35 0.29 3.68 0.41
N VAL A 36 1.34 4.49 0.24
CA VAL A 36 1.99 5.23 1.33
C VAL A 36 1.47 6.66 1.36
N LYS A 37 1.00 7.12 2.53
CA LYS A 37 0.53 8.49 2.75
C LYS A 37 1.21 9.10 3.96
N ALA A 38 1.96 10.18 3.74
CA ALA A 38 2.46 11.00 4.83
C ALA A 38 1.31 11.78 5.49
N ARG A 39 1.26 11.76 6.82
CA ARG A 39 0.43 12.64 7.65
C ARG A 39 1.28 13.82 8.08
N SER A 40 0.81 15.03 7.79
CA SER A 40 1.29 16.23 8.46
C SER A 40 0.54 16.40 9.79
N ASP A 41 1.23 16.84 10.83
CA ASP A 41 0.81 16.96 12.23
C ASP A 41 -0.57 17.64 12.47
N SER A 42 -1.05 18.41 11.47
CA SER A 42 -2.33 19.13 11.50
C SER A 42 -3.60 18.27 11.27
N SER A 43 -3.48 16.98 10.98
CA SER A 43 -4.63 16.09 10.72
C SER A 43 -4.89 15.12 11.89
N GLN A 44 -5.01 15.67 13.10
CA GLN A 44 -5.49 14.93 14.26
C GLN A 44 -7.00 14.74 14.14
N TYR A 45 -7.44 13.49 14.02
CA TYR A 45 -8.83 13.03 13.89
C TYR A 45 -9.48 13.16 12.50
N GLY A 46 -9.87 12.01 11.92
CA GLY A 46 -10.90 11.94 10.87
C GLY A 46 -10.43 11.71 9.41
N GLY A 47 -9.69 12.65 8.83
CA GLY A 47 -9.72 12.84 7.35
C GLY A 47 -9.05 11.80 6.44
N LEU A 48 -8.20 10.90 6.95
CA LEU A 48 -7.42 9.99 6.08
C LEU A 48 -8.09 8.66 5.75
N ALA A 49 -9.05 8.20 6.57
CA ALA A 49 -9.93 7.11 6.18
C ALA A 49 -10.93 7.57 5.08
N GLU A 50 -11.30 8.85 5.09
CA GLU A 50 -12.10 9.48 4.01
C GLU A 50 -11.28 9.76 2.73
N ALA A 51 -9.95 9.89 2.83
CA ALA A 51 -9.10 10.29 1.71
C ALA A 51 -8.74 9.17 0.71
N ILE A 52 -9.24 7.94 0.86
CA ILE A 52 -9.15 6.92 -0.20
C ILE A 52 -10.50 6.87 -0.90
N THR A 53 -10.63 7.68 -1.95
CA THR A 53 -11.85 7.72 -2.75
C THR A 53 -12.11 6.37 -3.42
N ASN A 54 -13.37 6.05 -3.69
CA ASN A 54 -13.75 4.85 -4.46
C ASN A 54 -13.02 4.75 -5.81
N GLU A 55 -12.72 5.88 -6.43
CA GLU A 55 -11.91 5.93 -7.66
C GLU A 55 -10.49 5.42 -7.40
N LYS A 56 -9.82 5.90 -6.34
CA LYS A 56 -8.47 5.46 -6.00
C LYS A 56 -8.46 3.97 -5.65
N ILE A 57 -9.47 3.47 -4.93
CA ILE A 57 -9.62 2.02 -4.65
C ILE A 57 -9.71 1.22 -5.95
N LYS A 58 -10.57 1.64 -6.90
CA LYS A 58 -10.70 0.97 -8.20
C LYS A 58 -9.38 0.93 -8.96
N ARG A 59 -8.64 2.04 -8.99
CA ARG A 59 -7.34 2.14 -9.67
C ARG A 59 -6.29 1.23 -9.05
N ILE A 60 -6.20 1.20 -7.72
CA ILE A 60 -5.29 0.29 -7.00
C ILE A 60 -5.67 -1.17 -7.28
N ARG A 61 -6.94 -1.54 -7.21
CA ARG A 61 -7.42 -2.90 -7.52
C ARG A 61 -7.07 -3.34 -8.93
N SER A 62 -7.31 -2.48 -9.92
CA SER A 62 -6.97 -2.77 -11.32
C SER A 62 -5.47 -2.93 -11.51
N THR A 63 -4.67 -2.06 -10.89
CA THR A 63 -3.20 -2.10 -10.97
C THR A 63 -2.65 -3.36 -10.31
N ALA A 64 -3.19 -3.74 -9.15
CA ALA A 64 -2.81 -4.97 -8.44
C ALA A 64 -3.17 -6.21 -9.26
N ALA A 65 -4.35 -6.26 -9.87
CA ALA A 65 -4.77 -7.39 -10.71
C ALA A 65 -3.85 -7.59 -11.92
N ILE A 66 -3.38 -6.50 -12.55
CA ILE A 66 -2.42 -6.58 -13.66
C ILE A 66 -1.06 -7.07 -13.14
N PHE A 67 -0.57 -6.54 -12.02
CA PHE A 67 0.67 -7.02 -11.41
C PHE A 67 0.63 -8.53 -11.13
N LEU A 68 -0.45 -9.03 -10.51
CA LEU A 68 -0.61 -10.45 -10.22
C LEU A 68 -0.59 -11.29 -11.49
N ARG A 69 -1.33 -10.86 -12.52
CA ARG A 69 -1.38 -11.56 -13.81
C ARG A 69 -0.02 -11.65 -14.47
N ASP A 70 0.65 -10.51 -14.63
CA ASP A 70 1.91 -10.40 -15.37
C ASP A 70 3.05 -11.16 -14.68
N ASN A 71 2.98 -11.30 -13.35
CA ASN A 71 3.93 -12.05 -12.55
C ASN A 71 3.51 -13.50 -12.27
N LYS A 72 2.39 -13.98 -12.81
CA LYS A 72 1.86 -15.34 -12.57
C LYS A 72 1.59 -15.64 -11.09
N LEU A 73 1.05 -14.66 -10.37
CA LEU A 73 0.72 -14.71 -8.93
C LEU A 73 -0.79 -14.68 -8.67
N SER A 74 -1.62 -14.97 -9.67
CA SER A 74 -3.09 -14.92 -9.57
C SER A 74 -3.69 -15.90 -8.56
N ASP A 75 -2.93 -16.90 -8.11
CA ASP A 75 -3.28 -17.89 -7.09
C ASP A 75 -3.00 -17.40 -5.65
N LYS A 76 -2.26 -16.29 -5.50
CA LYS A 76 -1.89 -15.75 -4.18
C LYS A 76 -3.00 -14.94 -3.54
N THR A 77 -2.99 -14.93 -2.21
CA THR A 77 -3.83 -13.99 -1.44
C THR A 77 -3.30 -12.57 -1.66
N ALA A 78 -4.19 -11.63 -1.96
CA ALA A 78 -3.86 -10.23 -2.16
C ALA A 78 -4.57 -9.35 -1.14
N VAL A 79 -3.82 -8.44 -0.51
CA VAL A 79 -4.33 -7.48 0.47
C VAL A 79 -3.94 -6.07 0.03
N LEU A 80 -4.91 -5.16 0.01
CA LEU A 80 -4.67 -3.74 -0.20
C LEU A 80 -4.54 -3.03 1.14
N LEU A 81 -3.45 -2.30 1.33
CA LEU A 81 -3.17 -1.53 2.55
C LEU A 81 -2.90 -0.07 2.23
N ALA A 82 -3.30 0.81 3.13
CA ALA A 82 -2.76 2.16 3.23
C ALA A 82 -1.76 2.20 4.40
N ALA A 83 -0.53 2.63 4.14
CA ALA A 83 0.46 2.94 5.15
C ALA A 83 0.44 4.44 5.43
N LEU A 84 -0.05 4.80 6.61
CA LEU A 84 -0.07 6.17 7.09
C LEU A 84 1.21 6.43 7.88
N VAL A 85 2.03 7.37 7.42
CA VAL A 85 3.34 7.69 8.00
C VAL A 85 3.26 9.04 8.70
N SER A 86 3.45 9.07 10.01
CA SER A 86 3.63 10.31 10.77
C SER A 86 5.11 10.67 10.80
N LEU A 87 5.42 11.91 10.50
CA LEU A 87 6.77 12.46 10.55
C LEU A 87 6.91 13.40 11.75
N ASP A 88 8.07 13.38 12.39
CA ASP A 88 8.41 14.35 13.43
C ASP A 88 8.79 15.72 12.82
N LYS A 89 9.10 16.69 13.69
CA LYS A 89 9.57 18.03 13.30
C LYS A 89 10.87 18.05 12.48
N ASN A 90 11.67 16.99 12.54
CA ASN A 90 12.90 16.82 11.78
C ASN A 90 12.67 16.07 10.45
N GLN A 91 11.42 15.74 10.11
CA GLN A 91 11.03 14.90 8.97
C GLN A 91 11.48 13.43 9.09
N GLU A 92 11.75 12.96 10.31
CA GLU A 92 12.04 11.56 10.60
C GLU A 92 10.73 10.79 10.84
N ILE A 93 10.72 9.49 10.53
CA ILE A 93 9.53 8.66 10.73
C ILE A 93 9.32 8.43 12.22
N GLU A 94 8.21 8.92 12.76
CA GLU A 94 7.82 8.72 14.15
C GLU A 94 6.93 7.49 14.31
N HIS A 95 5.91 7.36 13.45
CA HIS A 95 4.94 6.28 13.50
C HIS A 95 4.47 5.84 12.11
N ILE A 96 4.24 4.54 11.94
CA ILE A 96 3.58 3.97 10.75
C ILE A 96 2.34 3.19 11.20
N LYS A 97 1.18 3.50 10.61
CA LYS A 97 -0.07 2.77 10.81
C LYS A 97 -0.55 2.18 9.49
N TYR A 98 -0.81 0.87 9.49
CA TYR A 98 -1.41 0.18 8.34
C TYR A 98 -2.92 0.07 8.50
N LEU A 99 -3.66 0.38 7.44
CA LEU A 99 -5.12 0.25 7.36
C LEU A 99 -5.50 -0.61 6.16
N PRO A 100 -6.39 -1.61 6.31
CA PRO A 100 -6.94 -2.34 5.17
C PRO A 100 -7.81 -1.43 4.31
N ILE A 101 -7.73 -1.62 2.99
CA ILE A 101 -8.59 -0.98 2.00
C ILE A 101 -9.59 -2.04 1.51
N TYR A 102 -10.89 -1.76 1.66
CA TYR A 102 -11.99 -2.66 1.26
C TYR A 102 -12.62 -2.22 -0.06
#